data_AF-A0A4D5XE26-F1
#
_entry.id   AF-A0A4D5XE26-F1
#
_cell.length_a   1.000
_cell.length_b   1.000
_cell.length_c   1.000
_cell.angle_alpha   90.00
_cell.angle_beta   90.00
_cell.angle_gamma   90.00
#
_symmetry.space_group_name_H-M   'P 1'
#
loop_
_entity.id
_entity.type
_entity.pdbx_description
1 polymer ?
#
loop_
_entity_poly.entity_id
_entity_poly.type
_entity_poly.pdbx_seq_one_letter_code
_entity_poly.pdbx_strand_id
1 'polypeptide(L)'
;QASHFVKKYSATFVQPDGRRSQPFYFFNRYDRDTVAQTWQVLRSEFDQMLLDNAREKGAEVREETAVNRLLMDGEKVVGVEATDRQTGRTYEVRAAITLDCTGKEAFTSNLLGWRMRDPYLNKLAVWTYYRGSKRNEGIDEGETAVCYVPDKGWYW
;
A
#
# COMPACT_ATOMS: atom_id res chain seq x y z
N GLN A 1 -16.67 -9.60 -14.87
CA GLN A 1 -15.60 -8.96 -15.66
C GLN A 1 -14.27 -9.52 -15.19
N ALA A 2 -13.32 -9.81 -16.09
CA ALA A 2 -11.97 -10.20 -15.70
C ALA A 2 -11.14 -8.94 -15.40
N SER A 3 -10.36 -8.95 -14.32
CA SER A 3 -9.44 -7.86 -13.96
C SER A 3 -8.37 -7.69 -15.05
N HIS A 4 -8.05 -6.44 -15.42
CA HIS A 4 -6.95 -6.11 -16.34
C HIS A 4 -5.57 -6.12 -15.67
N PHE A 5 -5.51 -6.16 -14.33
CA PHE A 5 -4.24 -6.32 -13.61
C PHE A 5 -3.63 -7.71 -13.83
N VAL A 6 -2.30 -7.74 -13.95
CA VAL A 6 -1.54 -8.97 -14.14
C VAL A 6 -1.61 -9.83 -12.88
N LYS A 7 -1.96 -11.11 -13.04
CA LYS A 7 -2.00 -12.07 -11.93
C LYS A 7 -0.58 -12.43 -11.50
N LYS A 8 -0.37 -12.51 -10.19
CA LYS A 8 0.88 -12.87 -9.52
C LYS A 8 0.67 -14.14 -8.71
N TYR A 9 1.49 -15.15 -8.99
CA TYR A 9 1.45 -16.45 -8.33
C TYR A 9 2.72 -16.78 -7.54
N SER A 10 3.77 -15.97 -7.70
CA SER A 10 5.09 -16.25 -7.16
C SER A 10 5.93 -15.00 -6.94
N ALA A 11 7.08 -15.21 -6.31
CA ALA A 11 8.21 -14.31 -6.33
C ALA A 11 9.50 -15.08 -6.65
N THR A 12 10.48 -14.40 -7.22
CA THR A 12 11.82 -14.95 -7.49
C THR A 12 12.89 -14.03 -6.96
N PHE A 13 14.04 -14.61 -6.64
CA PHE A 13 15.20 -13.86 -6.16
C PHE A 13 16.38 -14.09 -7.09
N VAL A 14 17.03 -13.02 -7.53
CA VAL A 14 18.25 -13.06 -8.34
C VAL A 14 19.43 -12.75 -7.45
N GLN A 15 20.35 -13.69 -7.33
CA GLN A 15 21.55 -13.59 -6.51
C GLN A 15 22.57 -12.60 -7.10
N PRO A 16 23.57 -12.15 -6.32
CA PRO A 16 24.63 -11.27 -6.80
C PRO A 16 25.39 -11.78 -8.03
N ASP A 17 25.46 -13.10 -8.23
CA ASP A 17 26.08 -13.76 -9.40
C ASP A 17 25.16 -13.84 -10.63
N GLY A 18 23.96 -13.26 -10.55
CA GLY A 18 22.95 -13.27 -11.59
C GLY A 18 22.10 -14.54 -11.65
N ARG A 19 22.35 -15.54 -10.80
CA ARG A 19 21.54 -16.76 -10.77
C ARG A 19 20.18 -16.50 -10.15
N ARG A 20 19.15 -16.98 -10.84
CA ARG A 20 17.76 -16.89 -10.40
C ARG A 20 17.37 -18.10 -9.59
N SER A 21 16.64 -17.88 -8.49
CA SER A 21 16.01 -18.96 -7.74
C SER A 21 14.95 -19.67 -8.59
N GLN A 22 14.56 -20.88 -8.17
CA GLN A 22 13.26 -21.41 -8.56
C GLN A 22 12.14 -20.46 -8.06
N PRO A 23 11.02 -20.32 -8.78
CA PRO A 23 9.91 -19.50 -8.31
C PRO A 23 9.32 -20.02 -7.01
N PHE A 24 9.13 -19.10 -6.07
CA PHE A 24 8.42 -19.37 -4.83
C PHE A 24 6.92 -19.24 -5.10
N TYR A 25 6.30 -20.31 -5.59
CA TYR A 25 4.87 -20.34 -5.85
C TYR A 25 4.05 -20.32 -4.56
N PHE A 26 3.05 -19.45 -4.49
CA PHE A 26 2.17 -19.35 -3.33
C PHE A 26 1.38 -20.63 -3.08
N PHE A 27 1.05 -21.37 -4.15
CA PHE A 27 0.29 -22.62 -4.08
C PHE A 27 1.13 -23.82 -3.60
N ASN A 28 2.44 -23.64 -3.36
CA ASN A 28 3.21 -24.65 -2.66
C ASN A 28 2.91 -24.67 -1.15
N ARG A 29 2.33 -23.59 -0.62
CA ARG A 29 1.97 -23.46 0.79
C ARG A 29 0.46 -23.36 1.03
N TYR A 30 -0.25 -22.72 0.10
CA TYR A 30 -1.68 -22.44 0.20
C TYR A 30 -2.48 -23.15 -0.89
N ASP A 31 -3.78 -23.26 -0.68
CA ASP A 31 -4.68 -23.86 -1.66
C ASP A 31 -4.69 -23.05 -2.97
N ARG A 32 -4.49 -23.76 -4.08
CA ARG A 32 -4.28 -23.17 -5.40
C ARG A 32 -5.52 -22.47 -5.94
N ASP A 33 -6.69 -23.01 -5.62
CA ASP A 33 -7.96 -22.63 -6.22
C ASP A 33 -8.68 -21.54 -5.41
N THR A 34 -8.13 -21.16 -4.25
CA THR A 34 -8.72 -20.14 -3.37
C THR A 34 -7.82 -18.91 -3.18
N VAL A 35 -6.71 -19.04 -2.44
CA VAL A 35 -5.97 -17.88 -1.90
C VAL A 35 -4.54 -17.73 -2.45
N ALA A 36 -4.04 -18.70 -3.21
CA ALA A 36 -2.66 -18.72 -3.70
C ALA A 36 -2.39 -17.80 -4.91
N GLN A 37 -3.03 -16.63 -4.96
CA GLN A 37 -2.91 -15.67 -6.06
C GLN A 37 -3.14 -14.24 -5.57
N THR A 38 -2.43 -13.29 -6.18
CA THR A 38 -2.67 -11.85 -6.01
C THR A 38 -2.40 -11.09 -7.31
N TRP A 39 -2.41 -9.77 -7.33
CA TRP A 39 -2.27 -8.96 -8.55
C TRP A 39 -1.12 -7.97 -8.46
N GLN A 40 -0.49 -7.70 -9.61
CA GLN A 40 0.36 -6.52 -9.80
C GLN A 40 -0.57 -5.35 -10.17
N VAL A 41 -0.81 -4.46 -9.21
CA VAL A 41 -1.79 -3.39 -9.37
C VAL A 41 -1.15 -2.03 -9.57
N LEU A 42 -1.79 -1.18 -10.38
CA LEU A 42 -1.51 0.25 -10.36
C LEU A 42 -2.30 0.87 -9.20
N ARG A 43 -1.59 1.39 -8.19
CA ARG A 43 -2.21 1.88 -6.94
C ARG A 43 -3.25 2.97 -7.15
N SER A 44 -3.06 3.88 -8.10
CA SER A 44 -4.06 4.93 -8.37
C SER A 44 -5.41 4.35 -8.78
N GLU A 45 -5.42 3.30 -9.60
CA GLU A 45 -6.66 2.63 -10.02
C GLU A 45 -7.21 1.71 -8.92
N PHE A 46 -6.33 0.96 -8.26
CA PHE A 46 -6.73 0.02 -7.23
C PHE A 46 -7.31 0.70 -5.99
N ASP A 47 -6.68 1.78 -5.53
CA ASP A 47 -7.15 2.53 -4.36
C ASP A 47 -8.49 3.23 -4.67
N GLN A 48 -8.64 3.79 -5.88
CA GLN A 48 -9.91 4.37 -6.32
C GLN A 48 -11.02 3.31 -6.35
N MET A 49 -10.75 2.14 -6.94
CA MET A 49 -11.70 1.03 -6.97
C MET A 49 -12.14 0.60 -5.57
N LEU A 50 -11.21 0.53 -4.61
CA LEU A 50 -11.54 0.21 -3.22
C LEU A 50 -12.36 1.31 -2.55
N LEU A 51 -12.03 2.58 -2.79
CA LEU A 51 -12.74 3.74 -2.25
C LEU A 51 -14.18 3.82 -2.79
N ASP A 52 -14.35 3.60 -4.09
CA ASP A 52 -15.66 3.57 -4.76
C ASP A 52 -16.52 2.42 -4.23
N ASN A 53 -15.95 1.22 -4.09
CA ASN A 53 -16.66 0.11 -3.48
C ASN A 53 -17.06 0.43 -2.02
N ALA A 54 -16.21 1.09 -1.22
CA ALA A 54 -16.60 1.52 0.13
C ALA A 54 -17.79 2.47 0.09
N ARG A 55 -17.81 3.43 -0.85
CA ARG A 55 -18.94 4.34 -1.07
C ARG A 55 -20.21 3.59 -1.45
N GLU A 56 -20.12 2.64 -2.37
CA GLU A 56 -21.24 1.78 -2.79
C GLU A 56 -21.80 0.92 -1.65
N LYS A 57 -20.94 0.56 -0.68
CA LYS A 57 -21.35 -0.15 0.55
C LYS A 57 -21.88 0.77 1.65
N GLY A 58 -22.00 2.07 1.38
CA GLY A 58 -22.63 3.04 2.27
C GLY A 58 -21.66 3.86 3.13
N ALA A 59 -20.35 3.77 2.90
CA ALA A 59 -19.41 4.67 3.55
C ALA A 59 -19.57 6.11 3.00
N GLU A 60 -19.60 7.09 3.89
CA GLU A 60 -19.46 8.49 3.48
C GLU A 60 -17.99 8.76 3.18
N VAL A 61 -17.69 9.06 1.91
CA VAL A 61 -16.34 9.38 1.44
C VAL A 61 -16.26 10.86 1.12
N ARG A 62 -15.31 11.56 1.75
CA ARG A 62 -15.01 12.98 1.51
C ARG A 62 -13.58 13.11 0.99
N GLU A 63 -13.43 13.20 -0.33
CA GLU A 63 -12.15 13.47 -0.98
C GLU A 63 -11.76 14.96 -0.82
N GLU A 64 -10.52 15.31 -1.15
CA GLU A 64 -9.99 16.67 -0.99
C GLU A 64 -10.22 17.28 0.41
N THR A 65 -10.31 16.45 1.43
CA THR A 65 -10.58 16.85 2.82
C THR A 65 -9.41 16.41 3.70
N ALA A 66 -8.67 17.38 4.25
CA ALA A 66 -7.52 17.11 5.10
C ALA A 66 -7.91 17.15 6.58
N VAL A 67 -7.57 16.12 7.34
CA VAL A 67 -7.64 16.14 8.80
C VAL A 67 -6.44 16.92 9.33
N ASN A 68 -6.69 17.93 10.17
CA ASN A 68 -5.65 18.80 10.71
C ASN A 68 -5.42 18.57 12.20
N ARG A 69 -6.44 18.12 12.94
CA ARG A 69 -6.39 18.00 14.40
C ARG A 69 -7.33 16.91 14.92
N LEU A 70 -6.93 16.25 16.01
CA LEU A 70 -7.80 15.38 16.80
C LEU A 70 -8.65 16.21 17.78
N LEU A 71 -9.94 15.89 17.87
CA LEU A 71 -10.81 16.43 18.91
C LEU A 71 -10.69 15.54 20.15
N MET A 72 -10.35 16.14 21.29
CA MET A 72 -10.10 15.44 22.54
C MET A 72 -11.14 15.84 23.59
N ASP A 73 -11.60 14.87 24.37
CA ASP A 73 -12.34 15.06 25.62
C ASP A 73 -11.55 14.36 26.74
N GLY A 74 -10.78 15.16 27.50
CA GLY A 74 -9.71 14.63 28.34
C GLY A 74 -8.70 13.83 27.53
N GLU A 75 -8.53 12.54 27.86
CA GLU A 75 -7.64 11.61 27.16
C GLU A 75 -8.32 10.88 25.99
N LYS A 76 -9.63 11.09 25.77
CA LYS A 76 -10.41 10.39 24.76
C LYS A 76 -10.45 11.16 23.44
N VAL A 77 -10.14 10.49 22.34
CA VAL A 77 -10.43 11.01 21.00
C VAL A 77 -11.93 10.91 20.73
N VAL A 78 -12.55 12.03 20.37
CA VAL A 78 -14.01 12.13 20.10
C VAL A 78 -14.32 12.60 18.68
N GLY A 79 -13.32 12.70 17.82
CA GLY A 79 -13.47 13.12 16.44
C GLY A 79 -12.22 13.80 15.88
N VAL A 80 -12.42 14.52 14.78
CA VAL A 80 -11.38 15.27 14.06
C VAL A 80 -11.90 16.64 13.62
N GLU A 81 -10.99 17.59 13.52
CA GLU A 81 -11.19 18.81 12.73
C GLU A 81 -10.58 18.59 11.35
N ALA A 82 -11.34 18.91 10.31
CA ALA A 82 -10.95 18.75 8.92
C ALA A 82 -11.19 20.03 8.11
N THR A 83 -10.37 20.24 7.08
CA THR A 83 -10.51 21.32 6.10
C THR A 83 -10.78 20.74 4.73
N ASP A 84 -11.88 21.17 4.12
CA ASP A 84 -12.14 20.98 2.70
C ASP A 84 -11.18 21.87 1.90
N ARG A 85 -10.34 21.27 1.06
CA ARG A 85 -9.32 21.98 0.27
C ARG A 85 -9.90 22.77 -0.89
N GLN A 86 -11.08 22.42 -1.38
CA GLN A 86 -11.73 23.12 -2.47
C GLN A 86 -12.36 24.43 -1.97
N THR A 87 -12.98 24.40 -0.79
CA THR A 87 -13.67 25.57 -0.22
C THR A 87 -12.84 26.34 0.81
N GLY A 88 -11.79 25.73 1.36
CA GLY A 88 -11.01 26.26 2.48
C GLY A 88 -11.76 26.20 3.83
N ARG A 89 -12.96 25.61 3.87
CA ARG A 89 -13.79 25.57 5.07
C ARG A 89 -13.28 24.51 6.04
N THR A 90 -13.05 24.92 7.29
CA THR A 90 -12.75 24.03 8.40
C THR A 90 -14.02 23.67 9.18
N TYR A 91 -14.15 22.41 9.59
CA TYR A 91 -15.28 21.89 10.35
C TYR A 91 -14.91 20.68 11.22
N GLU A 92 -15.72 20.40 12.24
CA GLU A 92 -15.58 19.22 13.10
C GLU A 92 -16.36 18.01 12.55
N VAL A 93 -15.80 16.82 12.72
CA VAL A 93 -16.47 15.53 12.53
C VAL A 93 -16.30 14.73 13.81
N ARG A 94 -17.41 14.48 14.53
CA ARG A 94 -17.42 13.71 15.77
C ARG A 94 -17.75 12.26 15.52
N ALA A 95 -17.04 11.37 16.22
CA ALA A 95 -17.24 9.93 16.10
C ALA A 95 -16.94 9.23 17.44
N ALA A 96 -17.61 8.10 17.70
CA ALA A 96 -17.35 7.29 18.88
C ALA A 96 -15.98 6.58 18.82
N ILE A 97 -15.52 6.29 17.60
CA ILE A 97 -14.23 5.66 17.30
C ILE A 97 -13.60 6.41 16.13
N THR A 98 -12.31 6.72 16.24
CA THR A 98 -11.51 7.34 15.19
C THR A 98 -10.32 6.44 14.89
N LEU A 99 -10.13 6.09 13.61
CA LEU A 99 -9.03 5.26 13.14
C LEU A 99 -8.10 6.11 12.28
N ASP A 100 -6.81 6.12 12.62
CA ASP A 100 -5.79 6.77 11.81
C ASP A 100 -5.30 5.82 10.71
N CYS A 101 -5.76 6.07 9.49
CA CYS A 101 -5.37 5.35 8.28
C CYS A 101 -4.47 6.20 7.35
N THR A 102 -3.75 7.19 7.87
CA THR A 102 -2.94 8.15 7.06
C THR A 102 -1.64 7.57 6.50
N GLY A 103 -1.38 6.27 6.70
CA GLY A 103 -0.25 5.55 6.11
C GLY A 103 1.10 6.11 6.56
N LYS A 104 1.97 6.44 5.61
CA LYS A 104 3.35 6.91 5.87
C LYS A 104 3.39 8.19 6.71
N GLU A 105 2.41 9.07 6.52
CA GLU A 105 2.31 10.34 7.23
C GLU A 105 2.13 10.11 8.73
N ALA A 106 1.46 9.02 9.13
CA ALA A 106 1.33 8.59 10.53
C ALA A 106 0.88 9.73 11.48
N PHE A 107 -0.17 10.44 11.08
CA PHE A 107 -0.64 11.70 11.65
C PHE A 107 -0.68 11.70 13.19
N THR A 108 -1.42 10.76 13.77
CA THR A 108 -1.63 10.64 15.22
C THR A 108 -0.35 10.25 15.94
N SER A 109 0.40 9.28 15.39
CA SER A 109 1.66 8.83 15.99
C SER A 109 2.71 9.94 16.01
N ASN A 110 2.76 10.79 15.00
CA ASN A 110 3.63 11.97 14.99
C ASN A 110 3.14 13.02 15.99
N LEU A 111 1.85 13.32 16.00
CA LEU A 111 1.24 14.31 16.90
C LEU A 111 1.50 13.98 18.38
N LEU A 112 1.41 12.70 18.74
CA LEU A 112 1.60 12.21 20.10
C LEU A 112 3.04 11.81 20.44
N GLY A 113 3.96 11.92 19.47
CA GLY A 113 5.38 11.58 19.68
C GLY A 113 5.65 10.08 19.86
N TRP A 114 4.76 9.20 19.38
CA TRP A 114 4.87 7.75 19.53
C TRP A 114 5.72 7.07 18.47
N ARG A 115 6.10 7.80 17.41
CA ARG A 115 6.83 7.23 16.29
C ARG A 115 8.26 6.86 16.69
N MET A 116 8.53 5.56 16.72
CA MET A 116 9.87 5.01 16.89
C MET A 116 10.41 4.52 15.54
N ARG A 117 11.62 4.92 15.17
CA ARG A 117 12.29 4.40 13.98
C ARG A 117 12.96 3.08 14.28
N ASP A 118 12.85 2.13 13.36
CA ASP A 118 13.67 0.92 13.38
C ASP A 118 15.09 1.26 12.89
N PRO A 119 16.13 1.14 13.73
CA PRO A 119 17.50 1.50 13.34
C PRO A 119 18.08 0.60 12.23
N TYR A 120 17.53 -0.59 12.01
CA TYR A 120 17.99 -1.55 11.00
C TYR A 120 17.29 -1.35 9.64
N LEU A 121 16.23 -0.56 9.59
CA LEU A 121 15.46 -0.28 8.37
C LEU A 121 15.68 1.14 7.81
N ASN A 122 16.86 1.72 8.07
CA ASN A 122 17.29 2.99 7.49
C ASN A 122 17.68 2.82 6.01
N LYS A 123 16.68 2.56 5.16
CA LYS A 123 16.81 2.34 3.72
C LYS A 123 16.14 3.46 2.94
N LEU A 124 16.71 3.78 1.78
CA LEU A 124 16.10 4.67 0.78
C LEU A 124 15.71 3.84 -0.44
N ALA A 125 14.57 4.16 -1.06
CA ALA A 125 14.16 3.59 -2.33
C ALA A 125 14.10 4.69 -3.40
N VAL A 126 14.69 4.42 -4.56
CA VAL A 126 14.55 5.20 -5.79
C VAL A 126 13.85 4.31 -6.80
N TRP A 127 12.76 4.79 -7.40
CA TRP A 127 11.90 3.98 -8.26
C TRP A 127 11.39 4.78 -9.45
N THR A 128 11.05 4.08 -10.54
CA THR A 128 10.44 4.65 -11.75
C THR A 128 9.71 3.54 -12.53
N TYR A 129 9.01 3.92 -13.59
CA TYR A 129 8.35 2.99 -14.51
C TYR A 129 9.14 2.85 -15.80
N TYR A 130 9.20 1.61 -16.32
CA TYR A 130 9.80 1.28 -17.61
C TYR A 130 8.74 0.69 -18.55
N ARG A 131 8.87 0.97 -19.85
CA ARG A 131 8.01 0.41 -20.91
C ARG A 131 8.83 -0.54 -21.78
N GLY A 132 8.23 -1.65 -22.21
CA GLY A 132 8.88 -2.63 -23.09
C GLY A 132 9.81 -3.60 -22.37
N SER A 133 9.73 -3.69 -21.04
CA SER A 133 10.49 -4.67 -20.27
C SER A 133 10.07 -6.10 -20.63
N LYS A 134 11.04 -7.01 -20.67
CA LYS A 134 10.80 -8.45 -20.86
C LYS A 134 10.13 -9.04 -19.62
N ARG A 135 9.15 -9.90 -19.84
CA ARG A 135 8.48 -10.71 -18.80
C ARG A 135 8.73 -12.19 -19.09
N ASN A 136 8.58 -13.02 -18.07
CA ASN A 136 8.55 -14.46 -18.27
C ASN A 136 7.21 -14.88 -18.90
N GLU A 137 7.18 -16.12 -19.38
CA GLU A 137 6.01 -16.67 -20.07
C GLU A 137 5.06 -17.36 -19.08
N GLY A 138 3.78 -17.47 -19.48
CA GLY A 138 2.78 -18.24 -18.75
C GLY A 138 2.53 -17.74 -17.33
N ILE A 139 2.53 -18.66 -16.37
CA ILE A 139 2.15 -18.37 -14.97
C ILE A 139 3.12 -17.40 -14.27
N ASP A 140 4.34 -17.26 -14.80
CA ASP A 140 5.40 -16.44 -14.22
C ASP A 140 5.44 -15.00 -14.76
N GLU A 141 4.58 -14.65 -15.73
CA GLU A 141 4.54 -13.30 -16.35
C GLU A 141 4.38 -12.16 -15.33
N GLY A 142 3.64 -12.43 -14.25
CA GLY A 142 3.32 -11.47 -13.19
C GLY A 142 4.13 -11.63 -11.91
N GLU A 143 5.15 -12.49 -11.87
CA GLU A 143 5.97 -12.65 -10.66
C GLU A 143 6.70 -11.35 -10.28
N THR A 144 7.00 -11.17 -8.99
CA THR A 144 7.94 -10.13 -8.57
C THR A 144 9.34 -10.72 -8.52
N ALA A 145 10.27 -10.16 -9.28
CA ALA A 145 11.68 -10.49 -9.19
C ALA A 145 12.36 -9.52 -8.23
N VAL A 146 13.07 -10.05 -7.23
CA VAL A 146 13.90 -9.25 -6.31
C VAL A 146 15.36 -9.54 -6.66
N CYS A 147 16.05 -8.52 -7.16
CA CYS A 147 17.38 -8.68 -7.73
C CYS A 147 18.43 -7.99 -6.86
N TYR A 148 19.39 -8.76 -6.35
CA TYR A 148 20.47 -8.24 -5.53
C TYR A 148 21.54 -7.57 -6.39
N VAL A 149 22.07 -6.46 -5.87
CA VAL A 149 23.17 -5.70 -6.48
C VAL A 149 24.33 -5.66 -5.48
N PRO A 150 25.49 -6.27 -5.82
CA PRO A 150 26.68 -6.25 -4.96
C PRO A 150 26.99 -4.84 -4.46
N ASP A 151 27.26 -4.73 -3.16
CA ASP A 151 27.68 -3.50 -2.47
C ASP A 151 26.73 -2.30 -2.56
N LYS A 152 25.49 -2.49 -3.06
CA LYS A 152 24.51 -1.40 -3.24
C LYS A 152 23.16 -1.68 -2.59
N GLY A 153 22.61 -2.88 -2.74
CA GLY A 153 21.29 -3.22 -2.25
C GLY A 153 20.53 -4.19 -3.16
N TRP A 154 19.27 -3.88 -3.46
CA TRP A 154 18.41 -4.70 -4.33
C TRP A 154 17.38 -3.83 -5.06
N TYR A 155 16.84 -4.34 -6.15
CA TYR A 155 15.72 -3.73 -6.87
C TYR A 155 14.60 -4.74 -7.12
N TRP A 156 13.41 -4.21 -7.43
CA TRP A 156 12.22 -4.97 -7.81
C TRP A 156 11.68 -4.51 -9.17
#